data_AF-A0A0F9ESQ2-F1
#
_entry.id   AF-A0A0F9ESQ2-F1
#
_cell.length_a   1.000
_cell.length_b   1.000
_cell.length_c   1.000
_cell.angle_alpha   90.00
_cell.angle_beta   90.00
_cell.angle_gamma   90.00
#
_symmetry.space_group_name_H-M   'P 1'
#
loop_
_entity.id
_entity.type
_entity.pdbx_description
1 polymer ?
#
loop_
_entity_poly.entity_id
_entity_poly.type
_entity_poly.pdbx_seq_one_letter_code
_entity_poly.pdbx_strand_id
1 'polypeptide(L)'
;MIEQKLMQYLPDPNTVKENIGAAVDVLMEQSPLVVQEILRWHFAISFICFLFGIVLFVASIVTTIKVFKFLSIWLKKKVETDRYADEDIRFFALAFLFIVIPSCAIMYSNLAWLKILIAPRLFLIEYVANLF
;
A
#
# COMPACT_ATOMS: atom_id res chain seq x y z
N MET A 1 26.47 43.49 37.34
CA MET A 1 25.47 44.31 36.61
C MET A 1 24.97 43.62 35.33
N ILE A 2 25.79 42.84 34.62
CA ILE A 2 25.39 42.10 33.40
C ILE A 2 24.47 40.90 33.72
N GLU A 3 24.73 40.17 34.81
CA GLU A 3 23.91 38.99 35.19
C GLU A 3 22.47 39.32 35.60
N GLN A 4 22.23 40.47 36.23
CA GLN A 4 20.87 40.91 36.58
C GLN A 4 20.03 41.27 35.35
N LYS A 5 20.65 41.85 34.31
CA LYS A 5 19.97 42.07 33.02
C LYS A 5 19.68 40.75 32.32
N LEU A 6 20.58 39.77 32.40
CA LEU A 6 20.38 38.43 31.82
C LEU A 6 19.21 37.68 32.48
N MET A 7 19.08 37.75 33.82
CA MET A 7 17.96 37.14 34.56
C MET A 7 16.60 37.78 34.22
N GLN A 8 16.55 39.03 33.78
CA GLN A 8 15.33 39.73 33.38
C GLN A 8 14.79 39.29 32.00
N TYR A 9 15.67 38.78 31.13
CA TYR A 9 15.30 38.28 29.79
C TYR A 9 15.07 36.77 29.74
N LEU A 10 15.42 36.04 30.81
CA LEU A 10 15.12 34.62 30.90
C LEU A 10 13.64 34.44 31.28
N PRO A 11 12.87 33.66 30.52
CA PRO A 11 11.50 33.34 30.90
C PRO A 11 11.51 32.64 32.26
N ASP A 12 10.60 33.05 33.15
CA ASP A 12 10.50 32.46 34.48
C ASP A 12 10.33 30.93 34.32
N PRO A 13 11.16 30.10 34.99
CA PRO A 13 11.10 28.65 34.88
C PRO A 13 9.71 28.07 35.18
N ASN A 14 8.87 28.78 35.93
CA ASN A 14 7.48 28.38 36.17
C ASN A 14 6.60 28.59 34.92
N THR A 15 6.80 29.68 34.19
CA THR A 15 6.10 29.95 32.92
C THR A 15 6.54 28.98 31.84
N VAL A 16 7.82 28.58 31.83
CA VAL A 16 8.31 27.52 30.92
C VAL A 16 7.63 26.18 31.23
N LYS A 17 7.47 25.82 32.51
CA LYS A 17 6.75 24.60 32.89
C LYS A 17 5.26 24.64 32.53
N GLU A 18 4.58 25.76 32.73
CA GLU A 18 3.18 25.93 32.30
C GLU A 18 3.04 25.85 30.78
N ASN A 19 3.92 26.52 30.02
CA ASN A 19 3.89 26.49 28.56
C ASN A 19 4.19 25.09 28.02
N ILE A 20 5.09 24.34 28.67
CA ILE A 20 5.34 22.92 28.33
C ILE A 20 4.12 22.07 28.66
N GLY A 21 3.50 22.25 29.82
CA GLY A 21 2.28 21.54 30.21
C GLY A 21 1.14 21.77 29.20
N ALA A 22 0.88 23.03 28.83
CA ALA A 22 -0.11 23.39 27.83
C ALA A 22 0.22 22.82 26.45
N ALA A 23 1.48 22.81 26.04
CA ALA A 23 1.89 22.17 24.78
C ALA A 23 1.67 20.66 24.80
N VAL A 24 1.95 19.99 25.93
CA VAL A 24 1.69 18.55 26.11
C VAL A 24 0.19 18.26 26.11
N ASP A 25 -0.62 19.08 26.77
CA ASP A 25 -2.08 18.93 26.79
C ASP A 25 -2.67 19.09 25.37
N VAL A 26 -2.19 20.07 24.61
CA VAL A 26 -2.56 20.25 23.19
C VAL A 26 -2.13 19.03 22.35
N LEU A 27 -0.93 18.48 22.57
CA LEU A 27 -0.48 17.27 21.87
C LEU A 27 -1.31 16.04 22.26
N MET A 28 -1.70 15.92 23.51
CA MET A 28 -2.58 14.84 23.97
C MET A 28 -3.98 14.98 23.35
N GLU A 29 -4.50 16.19 23.26
CA GLU A 29 -5.78 16.50 22.62
C GLU A 29 -5.74 16.30 21.09
N GLN A 30 -4.60 16.56 20.45
CA GLN A 30 -4.39 16.32 19.02
C GLN A 30 -3.99 14.88 18.68
N SER A 31 -3.51 14.10 19.65
CA SER A 31 -3.13 12.69 19.43
C SER A 31 -4.24 11.83 18.81
N PRO A 32 -5.52 11.90 19.22
CA PRO A 32 -6.59 11.13 18.56
C PRO A 32 -6.82 11.57 17.11
N LEU A 33 -6.64 12.86 16.81
CA LEU A 33 -6.79 13.41 15.45
C LEU A 33 -5.70 12.85 14.54
N VAL A 34 -4.43 12.92 14.97
CA VAL A 34 -3.28 12.41 14.21
C VAL A 34 -3.41 10.90 13.97
N VAL A 35 -3.85 10.15 14.98
CA VAL A 35 -4.12 8.71 14.85
C VAL A 35 -5.17 8.41 13.78
N GLN A 36 -6.27 9.17 13.76
CA GLN A 36 -7.31 9.02 12.74
C GLN A 36 -6.82 9.41 11.34
N GLU A 37 -5.93 10.39 11.23
CA GLU A 37 -5.33 10.78 9.95
C GLU A 37 -4.42 9.68 9.40
N ILE A 38 -3.56 9.10 10.24
CA ILE A 38 -2.69 7.97 9.85
C ILE A 38 -3.55 6.79 9.37
N LEU A 39 -4.63 6.45 10.10
CA LEU A 39 -5.55 5.39 9.68
C LEU A 39 -6.16 5.67 8.32
N ARG A 40 -6.68 6.89 8.12
CA ARG A 40 -7.31 7.28 6.86
C ARG A 40 -6.31 7.28 5.70
N TRP A 41 -5.09 7.74 5.93
CA TRP A 41 -4.02 7.74 4.94
C TRP A 41 -3.64 6.32 4.50
N HIS A 42 -3.34 5.44 5.46
CA HIS A 42 -2.97 4.05 5.16
C HIS A 42 -4.14 3.26 4.56
N PHE A 43 -5.36 3.53 4.99
CA PHE A 43 -6.55 2.97 4.38
C PHE A 43 -6.67 3.40 2.92
N ALA A 44 -6.57 4.71 2.64
CA ALA A 44 -6.74 5.25 1.30
C ALA A 44 -5.69 4.73 0.32
N ILE A 45 -4.40 4.74 0.68
CA ILE A 45 -3.33 4.22 -0.18
C ILE A 45 -3.55 2.74 -0.48
N SER A 46 -3.76 1.94 0.57
CA SER A 46 -3.94 0.49 0.41
C SER A 46 -5.17 0.16 -0.44
N PHE A 47 -6.24 0.93 -0.28
CA PHE A 47 -7.46 0.79 -1.06
C PHE A 47 -7.27 1.18 -2.53
N ILE A 48 -6.58 2.28 -2.82
CA ILE A 48 -6.28 2.71 -4.19
C ILE A 48 -5.38 1.67 -4.89
N CYS A 49 -4.33 1.19 -4.21
CA CYS A 49 -3.45 0.15 -4.73
C CYS A 49 -4.22 -1.15 -5.00
N PHE A 50 -5.16 -1.52 -4.13
CA PHE A 50 -6.05 -2.66 -4.33
C PHE A 50 -6.94 -2.49 -5.57
N LEU A 51 -7.57 -1.32 -5.75
CA LEU A 51 -8.38 -1.04 -6.95
C LEU A 51 -7.54 -1.10 -8.23
N PHE A 52 -6.34 -0.52 -8.20
CA PHE A 52 -5.41 -0.61 -9.33
C PHE A 52 -5.00 -2.06 -9.62
N GLY A 53 -4.75 -2.84 -8.57
CA GLY A 53 -4.51 -4.28 -8.66
C GLY A 53 -5.66 -5.04 -9.33
N ILE A 54 -6.92 -4.73 -8.98
CA ILE A 54 -8.11 -5.32 -9.63
C ILE A 54 -8.13 -4.96 -11.12
N VAL A 55 -7.90 -3.69 -11.47
CA VAL A 55 -7.92 -3.25 -12.88
C VAL A 55 -6.86 -3.99 -13.70
N LEU A 56 -5.64 -4.09 -13.18
CA LEU A 56 -4.57 -4.86 -13.82
C LEU A 56 -4.89 -6.35 -13.93
N PHE A 57 -5.48 -6.93 -12.89
CA PHE A 57 -5.89 -8.33 -12.89
C PHE A 57 -6.98 -8.62 -13.93
N VAL A 58 -7.99 -7.74 -14.05
CA VAL A 58 -9.02 -7.88 -15.08
C VAL A 58 -8.41 -7.71 -16.48
N ALA A 59 -7.53 -6.72 -16.66
CA ALA A 59 -6.84 -6.50 -17.93
C ALA A 59 -5.98 -7.72 -18.32
N SER A 60 -5.29 -8.35 -17.38
CA SER A 60 -4.48 -9.54 -17.62
C SER A 60 -5.33 -10.76 -17.97
N ILE A 61 -6.51 -10.93 -17.35
CA ILE A 61 -7.47 -11.96 -17.75
C ILE A 61 -7.99 -11.71 -19.17
N VAL A 62 -8.42 -10.49 -19.48
CA VAL A 62 -8.98 -10.16 -20.81
C VAL A 62 -7.93 -10.35 -21.92
N THR A 63 -6.70 -9.89 -21.70
CA THR A 63 -5.60 -10.09 -22.65
C THR A 63 -5.29 -11.57 -22.83
N THR A 64 -5.28 -12.36 -21.75
CA THR A 64 -5.13 -13.81 -21.82
C THR A 64 -6.21 -14.45 -22.68
N ILE A 65 -7.49 -14.14 -22.43
CA ILE A 65 -8.59 -14.75 -23.19
C ILE A 65 -8.47 -14.41 -24.68
N LYS A 66 -8.11 -13.16 -25.01
CA LYS A 66 -7.90 -12.72 -26.40
C LYS A 66 -6.73 -13.46 -27.04
N VAL A 67 -5.59 -13.55 -26.35
CA VAL A 67 -4.40 -14.27 -26.82
C VAL A 67 -4.71 -15.75 -26.99
N PHE A 68 -5.39 -16.38 -26.04
CA PHE A 68 -5.75 -17.80 -26.11
C PHE A 68 -6.71 -18.09 -27.27
N LYS A 69 -7.71 -17.23 -27.50
CA LYS A 69 -8.59 -17.36 -28.68
C LYS A 69 -7.82 -17.21 -29.98
N PHE A 70 -7.01 -16.16 -30.11
CA PHE A 70 -6.17 -15.92 -31.29
C PHE A 70 -5.21 -17.09 -31.55
N LEU A 71 -4.53 -17.55 -30.49
CA LEU A 71 -3.64 -18.69 -30.52
C LEU A 71 -4.41 -19.94 -30.94
N SER A 72 -5.59 -20.23 -30.38
CA SER A 72 -6.35 -21.43 -30.76
C SER A 72 -6.73 -21.47 -32.25
N ILE A 73 -7.00 -20.32 -32.87
CA ILE A 73 -7.30 -20.20 -34.30
C ILE A 73 -6.02 -20.38 -35.12
N TRP A 74 -4.94 -19.72 -34.72
CA TRP A 74 -3.66 -19.78 -35.41
C TRP A 74 -3.02 -21.17 -35.32
N LEU A 75 -3.11 -21.82 -34.16
CA LEU A 75 -2.57 -23.15 -33.88
C LEU A 75 -3.34 -24.23 -34.64
N LYS A 76 -4.67 -24.13 -34.74
CA LYS A 76 -5.46 -25.03 -35.61
C LYS A 76 -4.98 -24.99 -37.06
N LYS A 77 -4.66 -23.79 -37.57
CA LYS A 77 -4.14 -23.61 -38.93
C LYS A 77 -2.69 -24.12 -39.08
N LYS A 78 -1.85 -23.97 -38.04
CA LYS A 78 -0.43 -24.32 -38.08
C LYS A 78 -0.15 -25.80 -37.79
N VAL A 79 -0.90 -26.44 -36.89
CA VAL A 79 -0.81 -27.89 -36.60
C VAL A 79 -1.09 -28.75 -37.82
N GLU A 80 -1.94 -28.28 -38.74
CA GLU A 80 -2.22 -28.96 -40.00
C GLU A 80 -1.03 -28.88 -40.99
N THR A 81 -0.09 -27.96 -40.76
CA THR A 81 1.01 -27.64 -41.68
C THR A 81 2.40 -27.99 -41.14
N ASP A 82 2.62 -28.02 -39.81
CA ASP A 82 3.99 -27.98 -39.27
C ASP A 82 4.23 -28.84 -38.00
N ARG A 83 5.41 -29.46 -37.92
CA ARG A 83 5.80 -30.44 -36.88
C ARG A 83 6.38 -29.82 -35.59
N TYR A 84 6.52 -28.49 -35.52
CA TYR A 84 7.14 -27.73 -34.42
C TYR A 84 6.17 -26.93 -33.54
N ALA A 85 4.88 -27.25 -33.57
CA ALA A 85 3.86 -26.50 -32.81
C ALA A 85 4.06 -26.52 -31.27
N ASP A 86 4.79 -27.49 -30.73
CA ASP A 86 4.98 -27.66 -29.28
C ASP A 86 5.86 -26.59 -28.62
N GLU A 87 6.87 -26.05 -29.31
CA GLU A 87 7.75 -25.03 -28.73
C GLU A 87 7.05 -23.67 -28.57
N ASP A 88 6.23 -23.30 -29.55
CA ASP A 88 5.42 -22.07 -29.51
C ASP A 88 4.44 -22.10 -28.33
N ILE A 89 3.76 -23.23 -28.11
CA ILE A 89 2.81 -23.40 -26.99
C ILE A 89 3.51 -23.21 -25.64
N ARG A 90 4.71 -23.79 -25.48
CA ARG A 90 5.49 -23.66 -24.22
C ARG A 90 5.89 -22.22 -23.95
N PHE A 91 6.29 -21.46 -24.97
CA PHE A 91 6.62 -20.05 -24.83
C PHE A 91 5.41 -19.22 -24.36
N PHE A 92 4.24 -19.42 -24.96
CA PHE A 92 3.02 -18.72 -24.55
C PHE A 92 2.54 -19.11 -23.16
N ALA A 93 2.67 -20.38 -22.78
CA ALA A 93 2.33 -20.84 -21.42
C ALA A 93 3.24 -20.20 -20.35
N LEU A 94 4.53 -20.06 -20.63
CA LEU A 94 5.48 -19.40 -19.74
C LEU A 94 5.20 -17.89 -19.64
N ALA A 95 4.92 -17.22 -20.76
CA ALA A 95 4.55 -15.81 -20.78
C ALA A 95 3.25 -15.55 -19.99
N PHE A 96 2.27 -16.45 -20.09
CA PHE A 96 1.03 -16.38 -19.31
C PHE A 96 1.29 -16.48 -17.81
N LEU A 97 2.12 -17.45 -17.40
CA LEU A 97 2.50 -17.65 -16.00
C LEU A 97 3.19 -16.40 -15.41
N PHE A 98 4.03 -15.75 -16.22
CA PHE A 98 4.75 -14.53 -15.84
C PHE A 98 3.85 -13.29 -15.71
N ILE A 99 2.68 -13.27 -16.34
CA ILE A 99 1.72 -12.15 -16.28
C ILE A 99 0.73 -12.34 -15.13
N VAL A 100 0.24 -13.57 -14.93
CA VAL A 100 -0.81 -13.85 -13.94
C VAL A 100 -0.27 -13.88 -12.52
N ILE A 101 0.89 -14.50 -12.28
CA ILE A 101 1.44 -14.65 -10.93
C ILE A 101 1.70 -13.28 -10.26
N PRO A 102 2.37 -12.30 -10.93
CA PRO A 102 2.57 -10.98 -10.33
C PRO A 102 1.26 -10.24 -10.08
N SER A 103 0.28 -10.39 -10.98
CA SER A 103 -1.03 -9.76 -10.83
C SER A 103 -1.77 -10.27 -9.59
N CYS A 104 -1.72 -11.59 -9.33
CA CYS A 104 -2.25 -12.20 -8.11
C CYS A 104 -1.49 -11.74 -6.85
N ALA A 105 -0.15 -11.64 -6.93
CA ALA A 105 0.68 -11.20 -5.82
C ALA A 105 0.41 -9.73 -5.41
N ILE A 106 0.23 -8.84 -6.40
CA ILE A 106 -0.10 -7.43 -6.17
C ILE A 106 -1.48 -7.30 -5.49
N MET A 107 -2.45 -8.13 -5.87
CA MET A 107 -3.78 -8.14 -5.27
C MET A 107 -3.75 -8.63 -3.81
N TYR A 108 -2.95 -9.65 -3.50
CA TYR A 108 -2.81 -10.18 -2.14
C TYR A 108 -2.06 -9.23 -1.18
N SER A 109 -1.06 -8.51 -1.71
CA SER A 109 -0.17 -7.69 -0.87
C SER A 109 -0.80 -6.41 -0.31
N ASN A 110 -1.97 -5.99 -0.82
CA ASN A 110 -2.59 -4.71 -0.49
C ASN A 110 -3.90 -4.85 0.30
N LEU A 111 -3.97 -5.78 1.25
CA LEU A 111 -5.16 -6.01 2.10
C LEU A 111 -5.15 -5.19 3.41
N ALA A 112 -4.19 -4.28 3.59
CA ALA A 112 -4.08 -3.46 4.80
C ALA A 112 -5.32 -2.58 5.04
N TRP A 113 -6.01 -2.13 3.99
CA TRP A 113 -7.27 -1.40 4.12
C TRP A 113 -8.35 -2.24 4.83
N LEU A 114 -8.41 -3.55 4.56
CA LEU A 114 -9.35 -4.47 5.19
C LEU A 114 -9.01 -4.69 6.67
N LYS A 115 -7.72 -4.76 6.99
CA LYS A 115 -7.23 -4.85 8.38
C LYS A 115 -7.60 -3.62 9.20
N ILE A 116 -7.47 -2.43 8.61
CA ILE A 116 -7.86 -1.16 9.24
C ILE A 116 -9.38 -1.12 9.47
N LEU A 117 -10.18 -1.68 8.55
CA LEU A 117 -11.64 -1.70 8.65
C LEU A 117 -12.15 -2.62 9.77
N ILE A 118 -11.54 -3.79 9.96
CA ILE A 118 -11.96 -4.79 10.97
C ILE A 118 -11.37 -4.47 12.35
N ALA A 119 -10.09 -4.12 12.41
CA ALA A 119 -9.36 -3.97 13.68
C ALA A 119 -8.42 -2.74 13.66
N PRO A 120 -8.99 -1.51 13.64
CA PRO A 120 -8.20 -0.27 13.52
C PRO A 120 -7.19 -0.07 14.67
N ARG A 121 -7.57 -0.46 15.89
CA ARG A 121 -6.68 -0.35 17.07
C ARG A 121 -5.51 -1.34 17.01
N LEU A 122 -5.74 -2.56 16.52
CA LEU A 122 -4.69 -3.57 16.37
C LEU A 122 -3.69 -3.14 15.30
N PHE A 123 -4.19 -2.57 14.18
CA PHE A 123 -3.35 -1.98 13.15
C PHE A 123 -2.42 -0.89 13.70
N LEU A 124 -2.91 -0.02 14.61
CA LEU A 124 -2.07 0.99 15.24
C LEU A 124 -0.95 0.41 16.09
N ILE A 125 -1.25 -0.61 16.88
CA ILE A 125 -0.24 -1.26 17.73
C ILE A 125 0.87 -1.85 16.86
N GLU A 126 0.53 -2.54 15.78
CA GLU A 126 1.52 -3.07 14.85
C GLU A 126 2.26 -1.98 14.07
N TYR A 127 1.57 -0.91 13.68
CA TYR A 127 2.19 0.22 12.99
C TYR A 127 3.25 0.88 13.88
N VAL A 128 2.92 1.12 15.14
CA VAL A 128 3.84 1.67 16.14
C VAL A 128 4.97 0.68 16.44
N ALA A 129 4.67 -0.62 16.57
CA ALA A 129 5.69 -1.64 16.81
C ALA A 129 6.67 -1.82 15.65
N ASN A 130 6.26 -1.56 14.40
CA ASN A 130 7.16 -1.58 13.24
C ASN A 130 7.95 -0.26 13.07
N LEU A 131 7.56 0.81 13.76
CA LEU A 131 8.22 2.12 13.68
C LEU A 131 9.44 2.22 14.61
N PHE A 132 9.45 1.45 15.70
CA PHE A 132 10.53 1.35 16.68
C PHE A 132 11.43 0.15 16.41
#